data_AF-A0AAP4CZY1-F1
#
_entry.id   AF-A0AAP4CZY1-F1
#
_cell.length_a   1.000
_cell.length_b   1.000
_cell.length_c   1.000
_cell.angle_alpha   90.00
_cell.angle_beta   90.00
_cell.angle_gamma   90.00
#
_symmetry.space_group_name_H-M   'P 1'
#
loop_
_entity.id
_entity.type
_entity.pdbx_description
1 polymer ?
#
loop_
_entity_poly.entity_id
_entity_poly.type
_entity_poly.pdbx_seq_one_letter_code
_entity_poly.pdbx_strand_id
1 'polypeptide(L)'
;MRIRSIKPEFWRSRDITALSWDARLVFIGLWSYVDDNGVGRFDLASIAGDLFVQDLCDNPRDTLARLSRALQQIISNGLAVVYEIESKDFIFITGWNK
;
A
#
# COMPACT_ATOMS: atom_id res chain seq x y z
N MET A 1 4.05 6.40 12.05
CA MET A 1 4.52 6.62 10.67
C MET A 1 6.05 6.63 10.66
N ARG A 2 6.69 5.79 9.83
CA ARG A 2 8.16 5.71 9.74
C ARG A 2 8.65 6.47 8.51
N ILE A 3 9.84 7.05 8.60
CA ILE A 3 10.51 7.68 7.45
C ILE A 3 11.16 6.57 6.62
N ARG A 4 10.82 6.51 5.34
CA ARG A 4 11.43 5.63 4.34
C ARG A 4 11.93 6.47 3.18
N SER A 5 13.09 6.10 2.62
CA SER A 5 13.64 6.75 1.43
C SER A 5 13.24 6.00 0.17
N ILE A 6 12.90 6.72 -0.89
CA ILE A 6 12.62 6.15 -2.21
C ILE A 6 13.92 6.19 -3.02
N LYS A 7 14.43 5.02 -3.41
CA LYS A 7 15.62 4.94 -4.27
C LYS A 7 15.28 5.36 -5.71
N PRO A 8 16.21 5.98 -6.47
CA PRO A 8 15.96 6.39 -7.86
C PRO A 8 15.51 5.25 -8.78
N GLU A 9 15.93 4.01 -8.51
CA GLU A 9 15.57 2.82 -9.29
C GLU A 9 14.08 2.53 -9.24
N PHE A 10 13.37 2.98 -8.20
CA PHE A 10 11.92 2.86 -8.09
C PHE A 10 11.21 3.40 -9.35
N TRP A 11 11.61 4.59 -9.80
CA TRP A 11 10.98 5.27 -10.94
C TRP A 11 11.26 4.59 -12.29
N ARG A 12 12.26 3.71 -12.34
CA ARG A 12 12.68 2.98 -13.54
C ARG A 12 12.26 1.51 -13.52
N SER A 13 11.78 1.02 -12.39
CA SER A 13 11.34 -0.37 -12.24
C SER A 13 10.14 -0.65 -13.14
N ARG A 14 10.23 -1.71 -13.95
CA ARG A 14 9.15 -2.09 -14.86
C ARG A 14 7.86 -2.43 -14.09
N ASP A 15 8.00 -3.14 -12.97
CA ASP A 15 6.88 -3.51 -12.09
C ASP A 15 6.17 -2.27 -11.55
N ILE A 16 6.93 -1.24 -11.16
CA ILE A 16 6.38 0.03 -10.68
C ILE A 16 5.77 0.83 -11.82
N THR A 17 6.41 0.87 -12.99
CA THR A 17 5.88 1.61 -14.15
C THR A 17 4.60 0.97 -14.73
N ALA A 18 4.36 -0.32 -14.48
CA ALA A 18 3.12 -0.99 -14.85
C ALA A 18 1.92 -0.60 -13.94
N LEU A 19 2.19 -0.04 -12.75
CA LEU A 19 1.14 0.48 -11.87
C LEU A 19 0.54 1.79 -12.39
N SER A 20 -0.75 1.99 -12.11
CA SER A 20 -1.41 3.28 -12.26
C SER A 20 -0.79 4.33 -11.34
N TRP A 21 -0.99 5.61 -11.64
CA TRP A 21 -0.43 6.71 -10.83
C TRP A 21 -0.88 6.63 -9.38
N ASP A 22 -2.17 6.40 -9.15
CA ASP A 22 -2.75 6.18 -7.81
C ASP A 22 -2.08 5.01 -7.09
N ALA A 23 -1.91 3.87 -7.78
CA ALA A 23 -1.28 2.69 -7.19
C ALA A 23 0.19 2.90 -6.82
N ARG A 24 0.94 3.73 -7.55
CA ARG A 24 2.32 4.09 -7.17
C ARG A 24 2.36 4.90 -5.88
N LEU A 25 1.45 5.87 -5.73
CA LEU A 25 1.33 6.67 -4.50
C LEU A 25 0.95 5.80 -3.30
N VAL A 26 -0.05 4.93 -3.47
CA VAL A 26 -0.46 3.98 -2.43
C VAL A 26 0.69 3.05 -2.05
N PHE A 27 1.43 2.52 -3.03
CA PHE A 27 2.54 1.61 -2.75
C PHE A 27 3.66 2.28 -1.94
N ILE A 28 4.03 3.51 -2.28
CA ILE A 28 4.97 4.32 -1.47
C ILE A 28 4.42 4.54 -0.06
N GLY A 29 3.14 4.91 0.05
CA GLY A 29 2.47 5.11 1.33
C GLY A 29 2.54 3.88 2.22
N LEU A 30 2.32 2.69 1.64
CA LEU A 30 2.41 1.42 2.36
C LEU A 30 3.78 1.19 3.01
N TRP A 31 4.88 1.65 2.40
CA TRP A 31 6.21 1.51 3.02
C TRP A 31 6.34 2.27 4.35
N SER A 32 5.61 3.37 4.49
CA SER A 32 5.55 4.15 5.74
C SER A 32 4.52 3.62 6.75
N TYR A 33 3.55 2.83 6.26
CA TYR A 33 2.48 2.20 7.02
C TYR A 33 2.92 0.89 7.69
N VAL A 34 3.65 0.03 6.96
CA VAL A 34 4.08 -1.28 7.48
C VAL A 34 5.20 -1.19 8.52
N ASP A 35 5.30 -2.24 9.32
CA ASP A 35 6.35 -2.42 10.31
C ASP A 35 7.73 -2.69 9.70
N ASP A 36 8.76 -2.75 10.55
CA ASP A 36 10.15 -2.97 10.10
C ASP A 36 10.36 -4.35 9.47
N ASN A 37 9.45 -5.30 9.73
CA ASN A 37 9.40 -6.59 9.06
C ASN A 37 8.62 -6.55 7.73
N GLY A 38 8.11 -5.40 7.30
CA GLY A 38 7.35 -5.23 6.06
C GLY A 38 5.89 -5.64 6.16
N VAL A 39 5.38 -5.91 7.36
CA VAL A 39 4.01 -6.35 7.62
C VAL A 39 3.18 -5.20 8.18
N GLY A 40 1.95 -5.04 7.70
CA GLY A 40 0.94 -4.16 8.31
C GLY A 40 -0.41 -4.87 8.40
N ARG A 41 -1.36 -4.29 9.14
CA ARG A 41 -2.74 -4.79 9.09
C ARG A 41 -3.34 -4.51 7.72
N PHE A 42 -4.11 -5.44 7.20
CA PHE A 42 -4.84 -5.25 5.96
C PHE A 42 -6.30 -4.92 6.27
N ASP A 43 -6.54 -3.66 6.63
CA ASP A 43 -7.87 -3.10 6.80
C ASP A 43 -7.97 -1.79 6.02
N LEU A 44 -8.95 -1.73 5.11
CA LEU A 44 -9.05 -0.62 4.16
C LEU A 44 -9.29 0.72 4.86
N ALA A 45 -10.12 0.72 5.92
CA ALA A 45 -10.42 1.92 6.69
C ALA A 45 -9.19 2.41 7.46
N SER A 46 -8.43 1.50 8.09
CA SER A 46 -7.19 1.83 8.79
C SER A 46 -6.13 2.39 7.84
N ILE A 47 -5.91 1.76 6.68
CA ILE A 47 -4.95 2.24 5.68
C ILE A 47 -5.37 3.62 5.17
N ALA A 48 -6.65 3.83 4.87
CA ALA A 48 -7.15 5.14 4.43
C ALA A 48 -7.00 6.20 5.52
N GLY A 49 -7.28 5.85 6.78
CA GLY A 49 -7.15 6.76 7.93
C GLY A 49 -5.71 7.21 8.18
N ASP A 50 -4.73 6.32 7.99
CA ASP A 50 -3.33 6.65 8.20
C ASP A 50 -2.69 7.39 7.02
N LEU A 51 -3.09 7.08 5.78
CA LEU A 51 -2.42 7.59 4.57
C LEU A 51 -3.17 8.74 3.88
N PHE A 52 -4.50 8.80 4.02
CA PHE A 52 -5.37 9.66 3.22
C PHE A 52 -6.50 10.28 4.06
N VAL A 53 -6.18 10.71 5.29
CA VAL A 53 -7.19 11.17 6.27
C VAL A 53 -8.10 12.28 5.74
N GLN A 54 -7.53 13.29 5.06
CA GLN A 54 -8.31 14.41 4.52
C GLN A 54 -9.20 13.94 3.36
N ASP A 55 -8.66 13.18 2.41
CA ASP A 55 -9.44 12.60 1.31
C ASP A 55 -10.56 11.68 1.81
N LEU A 56 -10.33 10.96 2.91
CA LEU A 56 -11.33 10.12 3.56
C LEU A 56 -12.44 10.96 4.22
N CYS A 57 -12.10 12.11 4.81
CA CYS A 57 -13.07 13.04 5.37
C CYS A 57 -13.93 13.71 4.29
N ASP A 58 -13.29 14.16 3.20
CA ASP A 58 -13.95 14.93 2.14
C ASP A 58 -14.79 14.04 1.22
N ASN A 59 -14.27 12.88 0.83
CA ASN A 59 -14.94 11.96 -0.09
C ASN A 59 -14.66 10.48 0.25
N PRO A 60 -15.27 9.95 1.32
CA PRO A 60 -14.95 8.61 1.82
C PRO A 60 -15.20 7.51 0.79
N ARG A 61 -16.29 7.62 0.03
CA ARG A 61 -16.67 6.59 -0.96
C ARG A 61 -15.66 6.51 -2.10
N ASP A 62 -15.25 7.64 -2.67
CA ASP A 62 -14.29 7.65 -3.76
C ASP A 62 -12.89 7.24 -3.26
N THR A 63 -12.46 7.76 -2.12
CA THR A 63 -11.16 7.45 -1.50
C THR A 63 -11.01 5.95 -1.25
N LEU A 64 -11.99 5.31 -0.61
CA LEU A 64 -11.97 3.87 -0.37
C LEU A 64 -11.99 3.08 -1.68
N ALA A 65 -12.74 3.53 -2.69
CA ALA A 65 -12.80 2.85 -3.98
C ALA A 65 -11.48 2.96 -4.76
N ARG A 66 -10.82 4.13 -4.74
CA ARG A 66 -9.49 4.34 -5.34
C ARG A 66 -8.42 3.52 -4.63
N LEU A 67 -8.42 3.54 -3.30
CA LEU A 67 -7.50 2.75 -2.49
C LEU A 67 -7.67 1.25 -2.73
N SER A 68 -8.91 0.75 -2.77
CA SER A 68 -9.20 -0.65 -3.03
C SER A 68 -8.68 -1.10 -4.41
N ARG A 69 -8.93 -0.32 -5.47
CA ARG A 69 -8.40 -0.59 -6.82
C ARG A 69 -6.87 -0.58 -6.85
N ALA A 70 -6.26 0.39 -6.19
CA ALA A 70 -4.81 0.49 -6.10
C ALA A 70 -4.20 -0.73 -5.38
N LEU A 71 -4.76 -1.14 -4.24
CA LEU A 71 -4.32 -2.32 -3.49
C LEU A 71 -4.48 -3.61 -4.32
N GLN A 72 -5.61 -3.78 -5.01
CA GLN A 72 -5.82 -4.91 -5.93
C GLN A 72 -4.76 -4.96 -7.03
N GLN A 73 -4.41 -3.80 -7.61
CA GLN A 73 -3.37 -3.73 -8.64
C GLN A 73 -2.00 -4.09 -8.07
N ILE A 74 -1.63 -3.56 -6.90
CA ILE A 74 -0.36 -3.86 -6.22
C ILE A 74 -0.24 -5.37 -5.93
N ILE A 75 -1.29 -5.98 -5.38
CA ILE A 75 -1.33 -7.40 -5.04
C ILE A 75 -1.25 -8.26 -6.32
N SER A 76 -1.99 -7.90 -7.35
CA SER A 76 -2.02 -8.64 -8.62
C SER A 76 -0.68 -8.58 -9.38
N ASN A 77 0.12 -7.53 -9.16
CA ASN A 77 1.49 -7.41 -9.68
C ASN A 77 2.53 -8.09 -8.76
N GLY A 78 2.12 -8.76 -7.68
CA GLY A 78 3.02 -9.47 -6.78
C GLY A 78 3.90 -8.56 -5.92
N LEU A 79 3.58 -7.27 -5.81
CA LEU A 79 4.32 -6.29 -5.00
C LEU A 79 3.92 -6.33 -3.52
N ALA A 80 2.78 -6.94 -3.21
CA ALA A 80 2.33 -7.23 -1.86
C ALA A 80 1.55 -8.54 -1.83
N VAL A 81 1.52 -9.20 -0.66
CA VAL A 81 0.75 -10.41 -0.40
C VAL A 81 -0.14 -10.17 0.80
N VAL A 82 -1.40 -10.62 0.72
CA VAL A 82 -2.35 -10.60 1.84
C VAL A 82 -2.51 -12.01 2.39
N TYR A 83 -2.55 -12.13 3.71
CA TYR A 83 -2.75 -13.39 4.40
C TYR A 83 -3.50 -13.17 5.72
N GLU A 84 -4.15 -14.22 6.22
CA GLU A 84 -4.92 -14.19 7.45
C GLU A 84 -4.18 -14.92 8.59
N ILE A 85 -4.16 -14.32 9.78
CA ILE A 85 -3.76 -14.97 11.03
C ILE A 85 -4.80 -14.65 12.09
N GLU A 86 -5.36 -15.68 12.74
CA GLU A 86 -6.36 -15.51 13.81
C GLU A 86 -7.54 -14.59 13.41
N SER A 87 -8.09 -14.78 12.20
CA SER A 87 -9.19 -13.96 11.65
C SER A 87 -8.86 -12.47 11.51
N LYS A 88 -7.58 -12.14 11.37
CA LYS A 88 -7.11 -10.80 11.03
C LYS A 88 -6.30 -10.86 9.75
N ASP A 89 -6.64 -9.98 8.82
CA ASP A 89 -5.89 -9.86 7.58
C ASP A 89 -4.66 -8.97 7.77
N PHE A 90 -3.57 -9.40 7.14
CA PHE A 90 -2.30 -8.71 7.12
C PHE A 90 -1.83 -8.55 5.68
N ILE A 91 -1.06 -7.50 5.44
CA ILE A 91 -0.39 -7.25 4.17
C ILE A 91 1.11 -7.24 4.40
N PHE A 92 1.84 -7.97 3.55
CA PHE A 92 3.29 -8.00 3.52
C PHE A 92 3.80 -7.45 2.18
N ILE A 93 4.72 -6.49 2.24
CA ILE A 93 5.39 -5.93 1.05
C ILE A 93 6.44 -6.92 0.56
N THR A 94 6.34 -7.35 -0.70
CA THR A 94 7.30 -8.31 -1.24
C THR A 94 8.66 -7.66 -1.46
N GLY A 95 9.73 -8.44 -1.32
CA GLY A 95 11.09 -7.93 -1.47
C GLY A 95 11.58 -7.03 -0.34
N TRP A 96 10.85 -6.93 0.79
CA TRP A 96 11.21 -6.05 1.91
C TRP A 96 12.59 -6.33 2.53
N ASN A 97 12.96 -7.61 2.65
CA ASN A 97 14.24 -8.04 3.24
C ASN A 97 15.28 -8.45 2.17
N LYS A 98 15.11 -8.01 0.92
CA LYS A 98 16.05 -8.29 -0.19
C LYS A 98 16.93 -7.09 -0.51
#